data_AF-A0A961TAW0-F1
#
_entry.id   AF-A0A961TAW0-F1
#
_cell.length_a   1.000
_cell.length_b   1.000
_cell.length_c   1.000
_cell.angle_alpha   90.00
_cell.angle_beta   90.00
_cell.angle_gamma   90.00
#
_symmetry.space_group_name_H-M   'P 1'
#
loop_
_entity.id
_entity.type
_entity.pdbx_description
1 polymer ?
#
loop_
_entity_poly.entity_id
_entity_poly.type
_entity_poly.pdbx_seq_one_letter_code
_entity_poly.pdbx_strand_id
1 'polypeptide(L)' 'WMAWDSDVWSDGWFVVKLVAVLAMSAAHGLLARGVRLFAEDRNPYTSRQWRMINEIPTLLMIIIVVMVIVRPL' A
#
# COMPACT_ATOMS: atom_id res chain seq x y z
N TRP A 1 -8.63 -26.61 20.64
CA TRP A 1 -9.54 -25.76 19.84
C TRP A 1 -9.97 -24.60 20.72
N MET A 2 -9.20 -23.51 20.74
CA MET A 2 -9.46 -22.35 21.59
C MET A 2 -9.51 -21.09 20.72
N ALA A 3 -10.51 -20.27 21.03
CA ALA A 3 -10.64 -18.86 20.69
C ALA A 3 -10.95 -18.52 19.23
N TRP A 4 -12.17 -18.90 18.82
CA TRP A 4 -13.04 -18.03 18.02
C TRP A 4 -13.45 -16.79 18.84
N ASP A 5 -12.46 -16.01 19.28
CA ASP A 5 -12.67 -14.77 20.04
C ASP A 5 -11.48 -13.81 19.88
N SER A 6 -10.75 -13.92 18.76
CA SER A 6 -10.02 -12.74 18.28
C SER A 6 -11.07 -11.86 17.64
N ASP A 7 -11.49 -10.81 18.34
CA ASP A 7 -12.17 -9.70 17.72
C ASP A 7 -11.15 -9.01 16.78
N VAL A 8 -10.89 -9.66 15.64
CA VAL A 8 -9.84 -9.33 14.66
C VAL A 8 -10.00 -7.90 14.13
N TRP A 9 -11.21 -7.36 14.28
CA TRP A 9 -11.59 -6.02 13.88
C TRP A 9 -11.34 -4.98 14.98
N SER A 10 -11.31 -5.36 16.26
CA SER A 10 -10.89 -4.49 17.36
C SER A 10 -9.40 -4.57 17.66
N ASP A 11 -8.71 -5.59 17.15
CA ASP A 11 -7.25 -5.60 17.07
C ASP A 11 -6.80 -4.58 16.00
N GLY A 12 -6.65 -3.31 16.42
CA GLY A 12 -6.26 -2.20 15.54
C GLY A 12 -5.00 -2.50 14.73
N TRP A 13 -4.12 -3.36 15.25
CA TRP A 13 -2.96 -3.89 14.54
C TRP A 13 -3.31 -4.64 13.24
N PHE A 14 -4.33 -5.48 13.25
CA PHE A 14 -4.79 -6.21 12.07
C PHE A 14 -5.37 -5.26 11.02
N VAL A 15 -6.22 -4.32 11.44
CA VAL A 15 -6.84 -3.34 10.54
C VAL A 15 -5.77 -2.48 9.85
N VAL A 16 -4.77 -1.98 10.59
CA VAL A 16 -3.71 -1.16 9.99
C VAL A 16 -2.88 -1.98 8.99
N LYS A 17 -2.54 -3.23 9.30
CA LYS A 17 -1.88 -4.13 8.34
C LYS A 17 -2.71 -4.35 7.08
N LEU A 18 -4.00 -4.58 7.23
CA LEU A 18 -4.90 -4.81 6.10
C LEU A 18 -4.97 -3.56 5.20
N VAL A 19 -5.16 -2.38 5.79
CA VAL A 19 -5.16 -1.10 5.06
C VAL A 19 -3.83 -0.88 4.34
N ALA A 20 -2.70 -1.20 4.98
CA ALA A 20 -1.39 -1.07 4.36
C ALA A 20 -1.22 -1.99 3.13
N VAL A 21 -1.65 -3.25 3.21
CA VAL A 21 -1.61 -4.19 2.07
C VAL A 21 -2.53 -3.73 0.94
N LEU A 22 -3.73 -3.23 1.26
CA LEU A 22 -4.65 -2.67 0.26
C LEU A 22 -4.06 -1.43 -0.42
N ALA A 23 -3.46 -0.52 0.34
CA ALA A 23 -2.79 0.66 -0.20
C ALA A 23 -1.61 0.28 -1.12
N MET A 24 -0.80 -0.70 -0.72
CA MET A 24 0.30 -1.22 -1.55
C MET A 24 -0.24 -1.83 -2.85
N SER A 25 -1.32 -2.60 -2.76
CA SER A 25 -1.95 -3.25 -3.91
C SER A 25 -2.52 -2.22 -4.89
N ALA A 26 -3.15 -1.15 -4.39
CA ALA A 26 -3.64 -0.05 -5.21
C ALA A 26 -2.49 0.69 -5.91
N ALA A 27 -1.40 0.99 -5.19
CA ALA A 27 -0.22 1.61 -5.77
C ALA A 27 0.40 0.73 -6.87
N HIS A 28 0.53 -0.57 -6.63
CA HIS A 28 1.02 -1.52 -7.62
C HIS A 28 0.11 -1.59 -8.85
N GLY A 29 -1.21 -1.62 -8.67
CA GLY A 29 -2.19 -1.60 -9.76
C GLY A 29 -2.12 -0.33 -10.61
N LEU A 30 -1.91 0.83 -9.98
CA LEU A 30 -1.68 2.11 -10.67
C LEU A 30 -0.43 2.07 -11.56
N LEU A 31 0.67 1.51 -11.05
CA LEU A 31 1.91 1.36 -11.81
C LEU A 31 1.75 0.37 -12.96
N ALA A 32 1.12 -0.78 -12.74
CA ALA A 32 0.83 -1.76 -13.77
C ALA A 32 -0.05 -1.17 -14.89
N ARG A 33 -1.07 -0.39 -14.51
CA ARG A 33 -1.89 0.38 -15.47
C ARG A 33 -1.06 1.41 -16.22
N GLY A 34 -0.15 2.11 -15.53
CA GLY A 34 0.80 3.04 -16.13
C GLY A 34 1.62 2.39 -17.24
N VAL A 35 2.23 1.24 -16.97
CA VAL A 35 3.01 0.47 -17.95
C VAL A 35 2.19 0.17 -19.21
N ARG A 36 0.94 -0.29 -19.03
CA ARG A 36 0.04 -0.57 -20.16
C ARG A 36 -0.30 0.69 -20.97
N LEU A 37 -0.58 1.79 -20.29
CA LEU A 37 -0.90 3.08 -20.91
C LEU A 37 0.30 3.68 -21.66
N PHE A 38 1.51 3.54 -21.12
CA PHE A 38 2.74 3.90 -21.82
C PHE A 38 2.97 3.04 -23.07
N ALA A 39 2.67 1.74 -23.02
CA ALA A 39 2.76 0.87 -24.20
C ALA A 39 1.77 1.25 -25.31
N GLU A 40 0.63 1.84 -24.95
CA GLU A 40 -0.36 2.38 -25.88
C GLU A 40 -0.06 3.83 -26.32
N ASP A 41 1.09 4.39 -25.93
CA ASP A 41 1.50 5.79 -26.14
C ASP A 41 0.48 6.83 -25.61
N ARG A 42 -0.35 6.40 -24.66
CA ARG A 42 -1.40 7.18 -24.02
C ARG A 42 -0.98 7.48 -22.60
N ASN A 43 -0.20 8.54 -22.41
CA ASN A 43 0.22 8.93 -21.08
C ASN A 43 -0.74 9.97 -20.45
N PRO A 44 -1.56 9.61 -19.44
CA PRO A 44 -2.47 10.55 -18.79
C PRO A 44 -1.77 11.50 -17.80
N TYR A 45 -0.51 11.24 -17.43
CA TYR A 45 0.20 12.01 -16.40
C TYR A 45 1.57 12.49 -16.89
N THR A 46 1.98 13.66 -16.43
CA THR A 46 3.31 14.21 -16.70
C THR A 46 4.41 13.40 -16.02
N SER A 47 5.66 13.51 -16.50
CA SER A 47 6.83 12.83 -15.91
C SER A 47 7.01 13.12 -14.42
N ARG A 48 6.71 14.35 -13.98
CA ARG A 48 6.74 14.74 -12.56
C ARG A 48 5.69 14.00 -11.72
N GLN A 49 4.49 13.80 -12.26
CA GLN A 49 3.43 13.07 -11.58
C GLN A 49 3.80 11.59 -11.42
N TRP A 50 4.36 10.96 -12.45
CA TRP A 50 4.84 9.58 -12.35
C TRP A 50 5.96 9.38 -11.32
N ARG A 51 6.87 10.36 -11.20
CA ARG A 51 7.87 10.36 -10.13
C ARG A 51 7.22 10.40 -8.75
N MET A 52 6.22 11.27 -8.55
CA MET A 52 5.48 11.33 -7.28
C MET A 52 4.75 10.02 -6.96
N ILE A 53 4.11 9.39 -7.97
CA ILE A 53 3.44 8.10 -7.79
C ILE A 53 4.42 6.99 -7.40
N ASN A 54 5.63 6.99 -7.97
CA ASN A 54 6.69 6.05 -7.61
C ASN A 54 7.23 6.25 -6.19
N GLU A 55 7.07 7.44 -5.59
CA GLU A 55 7.46 7.69 -4.19
C GLU A 55 6.43 7.14 -3.19
N ILE A 56 5.17 6.92 -3.62
CA ILE A 56 4.10 6.37 -2.76
C ILE A 56 4.48 5.00 -2.18
N PRO A 57 4.93 4.00 -2.97
CA PRO A 57 5.41 2.72 -2.44
C PRO A 57 6.52 2.87 -1.40
N THR A 58 7.45 3.80 -1.61
CA THR A 58 8.59 4.02 -0.71
C THR A 58 8.13 4.58 0.63
N LEU A 59 7.27 5.62 0.61
CA LEU A 59 6.69 6.19 1.83
C LEU A 59 5.84 5.15 2.57
N LEU A 60 5.03 4.38 1.84
CA LEU A 60 4.22 3.32 2.41
C LEU A 60 5.10 2.25 3.09
N MET A 61 6.21 1.85 2.45
CA MET A 61 7.16 0.89 3.00
C MET A 61 7.79 1.42 4.30
N ILE A 62 8.18 2.69 4.36
CA ILE A 62 8.71 3.31 5.58
C ILE A 62 7.66 3.24 6.72
N ILE A 63 6.41 3.64 6.45
CA ILE A 63 5.33 3.61 7.45
C ILE A 63 5.09 2.18 7.93
N ILE A 64 5.00 1.22 7.01
CA ILE A 64 4.81 -0.20 7.35
C ILE A 64 5.95 -0.73 8.22
N VAL A 65 7.20 -0.43 7.86
CA VAL A 65 8.38 -0.87 8.61
C VAL A 65 8.40 -0.26 10.01
N VAL A 66 8.16 1.05 10.12
CA VAL A 66 8.07 1.73 11.43
C VAL A 66 6.96 1.10 12.28
N MET A 67 5.78 0.91 11.71
CA MET A 67 4.67 0.25 12.41
C MET A 67 5.03 -1.17 12.87
N VAL A 68 5.68 -1.96 12.00
CA VAL A 68 6.08 -3.35 12.30
C VAL A 68 7.14 -3.41 13.42
N ILE A 69 8.11 -2.51 13.38
CA ILE A 69 9.22 -2.46 14.34
C ILE A 69 8.78 -1.87 15.67
N VAL A 70 8.09 -0.72 15.63
CA VAL A 70 7.64 -0.02 16.83
C VAL A 70 6.56 -0.81 17.54
N ARG A 71 5.85 -1.72 16.83
CA ARG A 71 4.84 -2.67 17.31
C ARG A 71 4.11 -2.08 18.53
N PRO A 72 3.01 -1.31 18.36
CA PRO A 72 2.42 -0.57 19.47
C PRO A 72 2.24 -1.55 20.64
N LEU A 73 2.99 -1.30 21.72
CA LEU A 73 2.97 -2.11 22.92
C LEU A 73 1.54 -2.28 23.44
#